data_AF-T1H880-F1
#
_entry.id   AF-T1H880-F1
#
_cell.length_a   1.000
_cell.length_b   1.000
_cell.length_c   1.000
_cell.angle_alpha   90.00
_cell.angle_beta   90.00
_cell.angle_gamma   90.00
#
_symmetry.space_group_name_H-M   'P 1'
#
loop_
_entity.id
_entity.type
_entity.pdbx_description
1 polymer ?
#
loop_
_entity_poly.entity_id
_entity_poly.type
_entity_poly.pdbx_seq_one_letter_code
_entity_poly.pdbx_strand_id
1 'polypeptide(L)'
;MEKKIQEERKPEERLKKKKRQLGIDGPIHITVKETKSLKMYGKLNASVFTACKEHMRPAKKHLKALNTNRKKIIRKQIIPLGNHIYRCLTKFEDANNIKVWKGRLWYFVSLFTFYKPKKLCKLYRREIRKLRINS
;
A
#
# COMPACT_ATOMS: atom_id res chain seq x y z
N MET A 1 57.12 23.19 -25.79
CA MET A 1 56.25 22.74 -24.68
C MET A 1 55.78 21.33 -25.06
N GLU A 2 56.41 20.24 -24.61
CA GLU A 2 56.18 19.60 -23.30
C GLU A 2 54.67 19.44 -23.03
N LYS A 3 54.06 18.28 -22.74
CA LYS A 3 54.51 17.06 -22.07
C LYS A 3 53.37 15.99 -22.17
N LYS A 4 53.76 14.73 -22.38
CA LYS A 4 53.48 13.57 -21.51
C LYS A 4 52.01 13.14 -21.26
N ILE A 5 51.61 11.99 -21.83
CA ILE A 5 50.44 11.20 -21.39
C ILE A 5 50.96 9.97 -20.64
N GLN A 6 50.74 9.95 -19.32
CA GLN A 6 50.94 8.82 -18.41
C GLN A 6 49.57 8.37 -17.88
N GLU A 7 49.28 7.07 -18.07
CA GLU A 7 49.03 6.08 -17.01
C GLU A 7 47.82 6.22 -16.04
N GLU A 8 46.96 5.19 -16.14
CA GLU A 8 46.28 4.43 -15.06
C GLU A 8 45.10 4.99 -14.19
N ARG A 9 44.29 4.01 -13.77
CA ARG A 9 43.49 3.88 -12.51
C ARG A 9 42.00 4.22 -12.53
N LYS A 10 41.20 3.14 -12.65
CA LYS A 10 39.90 2.99 -11.98
C LYS A 10 40.16 2.80 -10.46
N PRO A 11 39.40 3.45 -9.57
CA PRO A 11 38.46 2.68 -8.76
C PRO A 11 37.11 3.38 -8.50
N GLU A 12 36.04 2.57 -8.51
CA GLU A 12 34.71 2.91 -7.98
C GLU A 12 34.78 3.04 -6.45
N GLU A 13 34.59 4.26 -5.91
CA GLU A 13 34.32 4.45 -4.48
C GLU A 13 33.21 5.48 -4.20
N ARG A 14 32.19 4.99 -3.49
CA ARG A 14 31.43 5.66 -2.43
C ARG A 14 30.61 6.90 -2.78
N LEU A 15 29.36 6.65 -3.16
CA LEU A 15 28.28 7.64 -3.02
C LEU A 15 27.86 7.77 -1.54
N LYS A 16 28.58 8.63 -0.80
CA LYS A 16 28.22 9.10 0.55
C LYS A 16 26.88 9.86 0.49
N LYS A 17 25.77 9.21 0.87
CA LYS A 17 24.51 9.91 1.18
C LYS A 17 24.65 10.64 2.52
N LYS A 18 24.74 11.97 2.45
CA LYS A 18 24.62 12.93 3.55
C LYS A 18 23.45 12.57 4.48
N LYS A 19 23.74 12.11 5.70
CA LYS A 19 22.86 12.29 6.86
C LYS A 19 22.97 13.76 7.28
N ARG A 20 21.96 14.58 6.98
CA ARG A 20 21.79 15.87 7.67
C ARG A 20 21.03 15.59 8.96
N GLN A 21 21.74 15.69 10.07
CA GLN A 21 21.18 15.90 11.40
C GLN A 21 20.48 17.27 11.37
N LEU A 22 19.19 17.31 11.67
CA LEU A 22 18.48 18.47 12.23
C LEU A 22 17.91 17.91 13.55
N GLY A 23 18.38 18.33 14.72
CA GLY A 23 18.33 19.71 15.17
C GLY A 23 16.92 19.93 15.72
N ILE A 24 16.70 19.46 16.95
CA ILE A 24 15.53 19.76 17.77
C ILE A 24 15.71 21.22 18.22
N ASP A 25 14.64 22.01 18.15
CA ASP A 25 14.41 23.36 18.70
C ASP A 25 13.88 24.36 17.65
N GLY A 26 12.55 24.44 17.59
CA GLY A 26 11.78 25.43 16.86
C GLY A 26 10.29 25.08 16.87
N PRO A 27 9.36 26.05 17.04
CA PRO A 27 7.93 25.78 17.06
C PRO A 27 7.53 25.17 15.73
N ILE A 28 7.20 23.87 15.75
CA ILE A 28 6.70 23.15 14.59
C ILE A 28 5.33 23.76 14.28
N HIS A 29 5.27 24.65 13.29
CA HIS A 29 4.02 25.00 12.64
C HIS A 29 3.50 23.72 11.95
N ILE A 30 2.73 22.94 12.70
CA ILE A 30 1.91 21.86 12.17
C ILE A 30 0.87 22.54 11.29
N THR A 31 1.16 22.68 10.00
CA THR A 31 0.15 23.05 9.01
C THR A 31 -0.89 21.94 9.01
N VAL A 32 -1.95 22.14 9.81
CA VAL A 32 -3.10 21.25 9.94
C VAL A 32 -3.82 21.20 8.59
N LYS A 33 -3.38 20.29 7.71
CA LYS A 33 -4.18 19.77 6.60
C LYS A 33 -4.80 18.43 6.99
N GLU A 34 -5.09 18.24 8.27
CA GLU A 34 -5.59 16.99 8.86
C GLU A 34 -7.04 17.09 9.37
N THR A 35 -7.82 18.07 8.95
CA THR A 35 -9.22 18.20 9.42
C THR A 35 -10.23 17.45 8.55
N LYS A 36 -9.91 17.13 7.28
CA LYS A 36 -10.84 16.44 6.38
C LYS A 36 -10.70 14.92 6.36
N SER A 37 -9.51 14.41 6.71
CA SER A 37 -9.22 12.97 6.67
C SER A 37 -9.79 12.24 7.90
N LEU A 38 -9.86 12.91 9.06
CA LEU A 38 -10.33 12.33 10.33
C LEU A 38 -11.78 11.81 10.29
N LYS A 39 -12.67 12.52 9.57
CA LYS A 39 -14.10 12.17 9.47
C LYS A 39 -14.40 10.99 8.54
N MET A 40 -13.45 10.54 7.70
CA MET A 40 -13.64 9.37 6.81
C MET A 40 -13.28 8.03 7.50
N TYR A 41 -12.70 8.05 8.71
CA TYR A 41 -12.12 6.88 9.35
C TYR A 41 -13.10 5.98 10.11
N GLY A 42 -14.39 5.99 9.76
CA GLY A 42 -15.51 5.56 10.61
C GLY A 42 -15.46 4.19 11.32
N LYS A 43 -14.42 3.35 11.18
CA LYS A 43 -14.12 2.16 12.00
C LYS A 43 -12.61 1.82 12.20
N LEU A 44 -11.65 2.63 11.75
CA LEU A 44 -10.21 2.33 11.87
C LEU A 44 -9.49 3.41 12.67
N ASN A 45 -8.81 3.02 13.75
CA ASN A 45 -7.93 3.93 14.49
C ASN A 45 -6.70 4.30 13.64
N ALA A 46 -6.10 5.47 13.90
CA ALA A 46 -5.03 6.05 13.08
C ALA A 46 -3.84 5.10 12.86
N SER A 47 -3.39 4.39 13.90
CA SER A 47 -2.31 3.40 13.80
C SER A 47 -2.66 2.26 12.83
N VAL A 48 -3.88 1.73 12.93
CA VAL A 48 -4.35 0.65 12.04
C VAL A 48 -4.47 1.13 10.60
N PHE A 49 -4.93 2.37 10.38
CA PHE A 49 -5.00 2.96 9.05
C PHE A 49 -3.61 3.11 8.43
N THR A 50 -2.62 3.56 9.21
CA THR A 50 -1.22 3.65 8.76
C THR A 50 -0.66 2.30 8.37
N ALA A 51 -0.85 1.27 9.20
CA ALA A 51 -0.44 -0.09 8.84
C ALA A 51 -1.17 -0.62 7.60
N CYS A 52 -2.47 -0.33 7.42
CA CYS A 52 -3.18 -0.67 6.19
C CYS A 52 -2.55 0.00 4.95
N LYS A 53 -2.17 1.27 5.03
CA LYS A 53 -1.46 1.97 3.95
C LYS A 53 -0.13 1.28 3.61
N GLU A 54 0.64 0.87 4.61
CA GLU A 54 1.91 0.19 4.42
C GLU A 54 1.74 -1.16 3.74
N HIS A 55 0.85 -2.00 4.26
CA HIS A 55 0.52 -3.29 3.66
C HIS A 55 0.06 -3.14 2.22
N MET A 56 -0.78 -2.13 1.94
CA MET A 56 -1.38 -1.90 0.62
C MET A 56 -0.49 -1.09 -0.35
N ARG A 57 0.67 -0.59 0.09
CA ARG A 57 1.58 0.19 -0.74
C ARG A 57 1.92 -0.50 -2.06
N PRO A 58 2.20 -1.82 -2.11
CA PRO A 58 2.46 -2.54 -3.37
C PRO A 58 1.22 -2.66 -4.27
N ALA A 59 0.02 -2.55 -3.71
CA ALA A 59 -1.24 -2.62 -4.46
C ALA A 59 -1.87 -1.25 -4.74
N LYS A 60 -1.17 -0.14 -4.49
CA LYS A 60 -1.66 1.23 -4.71
C LYS A 60 -2.25 1.45 -6.11
N LYS A 61 -1.64 0.85 -7.15
CA LYS A 61 -2.14 0.94 -8.53
C LYS A 61 -3.57 0.39 -8.67
N HIS A 62 -3.85 -0.76 -8.04
CA HIS A 62 -5.16 -1.40 -8.10
C HIS A 62 -6.18 -0.65 -7.26
N LEU A 63 -5.78 -0.12 -6.09
CA LEU A 63 -6.64 0.74 -5.26
C LEU A 63 -7.07 2.01 -6.01
N LYS A 64 -6.13 2.69 -6.70
CA LYS A 64 -6.45 3.88 -7.51
C LYS A 64 -7.47 3.56 -8.60
N ALA A 65 -7.34 2.40 -9.25
CA ALA A 65 -8.27 1.96 -10.28
C ALA A 65 -9.69 1.69 -9.76
N LEU A 66 -9.85 1.24 -8.50
CA LEU A 66 -11.17 1.05 -7.89
C LEU A 66 -11.97 2.36 -7.75
N ASN A 67 -11.30 3.49 -7.56
CA ASN A 67 -11.93 4.80 -7.37
C ASN A 67 -12.76 5.26 -8.58
N THR A 68 -12.51 4.70 -9.77
CA THR A 68 -13.32 4.97 -10.96
C THR A 68 -14.77 4.47 -10.85
N ASN A 69 -15.07 3.63 -9.84
CA ASN A 69 -16.39 3.05 -9.56
C ASN A 69 -17.05 2.31 -10.75
N ARG A 70 -16.31 2.02 -11.82
CA ARG A 70 -16.82 1.25 -12.95
C ARG A 70 -16.84 -0.24 -12.60
N LYS A 71 -18.02 -0.87 -12.64
CA LYS A 71 -18.20 -2.31 -12.31
C LYS A 71 -17.19 -3.23 -13.02
N LYS A 72 -16.93 -3.01 -14.31
CA LYS A 72 -15.97 -3.78 -15.11
C LYS A 72 -14.54 -3.63 -14.58
N ILE A 73 -14.12 -2.42 -14.21
CA ILE A 73 -12.80 -2.15 -13.65
C ILE A 73 -12.65 -2.82 -12.28
N ILE A 74 -13.65 -2.68 -11.40
CA ILE A 74 -13.62 -3.31 -10.08
C ILE A 74 -13.46 -4.84 -10.19
N ARG A 75 -14.18 -5.48 -11.13
CA ARG A 75 -14.03 -6.93 -11.38
C ARG A 75 -12.62 -7.31 -11.84
N LYS A 76 -11.99 -6.52 -12.71
CA LYS A 76 -10.61 -6.78 -13.15
C LYS A 76 -9.59 -6.60 -12.02
N GLN A 77 -9.79 -5.61 -11.16
CA GLN A 77 -8.84 -5.26 -10.11
C GLN A 77 -9.02 -6.09 -8.82
N ILE A 78 -10.16 -6.76 -8.63
CA ILE A 78 -10.44 -7.50 -7.39
C ILE A 78 -9.55 -8.73 -7.20
N ILE A 79 -9.17 -9.43 -8.30
CA ILE A 79 -8.31 -10.62 -8.24
C ILE A 79 -6.90 -10.25 -7.74
N PRO A 80 -6.14 -9.37 -8.42
CA PRO A 80 -4.78 -9.04 -7.98
C PRO A 80 -4.78 -8.38 -6.59
N LEU A 81 -5.80 -7.59 -6.26
CA LEU A 81 -5.93 -6.98 -4.94
C LEU A 81 -6.22 -8.01 -3.85
N GLY A 82 -7.14 -8.95 -4.10
CA GLY A 82 -7.44 -10.04 -3.17
C GLY A 82 -6.24 -10.94 -2.95
N ASN A 83 -5.53 -11.34 -4.02
CA ASN A 83 -4.31 -12.13 -3.91
C ASN A 83 -3.24 -11.42 -3.07
N HIS A 84 -3.09 -10.10 -3.26
CA HIS A 84 -2.19 -9.30 -2.43
C HIS A 84 -2.62 -9.30 -0.96
N ILE A 85 -3.90 -9.14 -0.65
CA ILE A 85 -4.42 -9.25 0.74
C ILE A 85 -4.04 -10.60 1.34
N TYR A 86 -4.30 -11.71 0.65
CA TYR A 86 -3.97 -13.04 1.18
C TYR A 86 -2.46 -13.21 1.37
N ARG A 87 -1.62 -12.68 0.48
CA ARG A 87 -0.16 -12.64 0.67
C ARG A 87 0.28 -11.75 1.84
N CYS A 88 -0.45 -10.68 2.15
CA CYS A 88 -0.21 -9.93 3.38
C CYS A 88 -0.58 -10.76 4.63
N LEU A 89 -1.65 -11.55 4.54
CA LEU A 89 -2.12 -12.37 5.65
C LEU A 89 -1.18 -13.51 6.01
N THR A 90 -0.39 -14.03 5.06
CA THR A 90 0.62 -15.07 5.34
C THR A 90 1.77 -14.61 6.23
N LYS A 91 1.89 -13.30 6.51
CA LYS A 91 2.91 -12.75 7.41
C LYS A 91 2.48 -12.80 8.89
N PHE A 92 1.22 -13.11 9.16
CA PHE A 92 0.72 -13.25 10.52
C PHE A 92 0.60 -14.74 10.82
N GLU A 93 1.07 -15.15 12.00
CA GLU A 93 1.04 -16.54 12.44
C GLU A 93 -0.27 -16.84 13.19
N ASP A 94 -0.75 -15.93 14.04
CA ASP A 94 -1.96 -16.17 14.83
C ASP A 94 -3.24 -16.10 14.01
N ALA A 95 -4.07 -17.14 14.11
CA ALA A 95 -5.38 -17.21 13.46
C ALA A 95 -6.29 -16.01 13.82
N ASN A 96 -6.22 -15.53 15.07
CA ASN A 96 -6.97 -14.36 15.52
C ASN A 96 -6.47 -13.08 14.81
N ASN A 97 -5.16 -12.89 14.71
CA ASN A 97 -4.57 -11.76 13.99
C ASN A 97 -4.91 -11.81 12.51
N ILE A 98 -4.82 -12.97 11.86
CA ILE A 98 -5.23 -13.16 10.46
C ILE A 98 -6.69 -12.74 10.27
N LYS A 99 -7.61 -13.18 11.15
CA LYS A 99 -9.04 -12.86 11.06
C LYS A 99 -9.29 -11.35 11.18
N VAL A 100 -8.65 -10.69 12.15
CA VAL A 100 -8.76 -9.26 12.39
C VAL A 100 -8.17 -8.46 11.22
N TRP A 101 -6.96 -8.78 10.79
CA TRP A 101 -6.28 -8.10 9.67
C TRP A 101 -7.00 -8.30 8.35
N LYS A 102 -7.57 -9.48 8.09
CA LYS A 102 -8.42 -9.71 6.93
C LYS A 102 -9.59 -8.74 6.90
N GLY A 103 -10.29 -8.57 8.02
CA GLY A 103 -11.38 -7.60 8.15
C GLY A 103 -10.93 -6.16 7.89
N ARG A 104 -9.82 -5.76 8.52
CA ARG A 104 -9.23 -4.41 8.39
C ARG A 104 -8.80 -4.10 6.96
N LEU A 105 -8.10 -5.01 6.29
CA LEU A 105 -7.64 -4.83 4.91
C LEU A 105 -8.82 -4.73 3.93
N TRP A 106 -9.83 -5.59 4.06
CA TRP A 106 -11.04 -5.48 3.22
C TRP A 106 -11.86 -4.22 3.52
N TYR A 107 -11.87 -3.75 4.77
CA TYR A 107 -12.46 -2.45 5.13
C TYR A 107 -11.69 -1.30 4.49
N PHE A 108 -10.37 -1.30 4.59
CA PHE A 108 -9.52 -0.30 3.95
C PHE A 108 -9.73 -0.23 2.44
N VAL A 109 -9.80 -1.37 1.75
CA VAL A 109 -10.13 -1.42 0.31
C VAL A 109 -11.50 -0.80 0.02
N SER A 110 -12.49 -1.02 0.88
CA SER A 110 -13.83 -0.46 0.69
C SER A 110 -13.88 1.06 0.73
N LEU A 111 -12.86 1.73 1.27
CA LEU A 111 -12.75 3.19 1.22
C LEU A 111 -12.53 3.73 -0.21
N PHE A 112 -12.13 2.87 -1.15
CA PHE A 112 -11.85 3.23 -2.54
C PHE A 112 -12.96 2.78 -3.50
N THR A 113 -14.13 2.40 -2.99
CA THR A 113 -15.23 1.86 -3.81
C THR A 113 -16.58 1.96 -3.09
N PHE A 114 -17.68 2.00 -3.83
CA PHE A 114 -19.04 1.90 -3.28
C PHE A 114 -19.41 0.51 -2.71
N TYR A 115 -18.53 -0.49 -2.83
CA TYR A 115 -18.79 -1.83 -2.31
C TYR A 115 -18.34 -2.00 -0.87
N LYS A 116 -19.27 -2.45 -0.02
CA LYS A 116 -18.96 -2.87 1.36
C LYS A 116 -17.93 -4.03 1.38
N PRO A 117 -17.16 -4.19 2.48
CA PRO A 117 -16.10 -5.21 2.59
C PRO A 117 -16.58 -6.63 2.32
N LYS A 118 -17.75 -6.99 2.86
CA LYS A 118 -18.38 -8.31 2.64
C LYS A 118 -18.64 -8.58 1.15
N LYS A 119 -19.05 -7.55 0.38
CA LYS A 119 -19.33 -7.66 -1.05
C LYS A 119 -18.04 -7.83 -1.85
N LEU A 120 -16.97 -7.10 -1.50
CA LEU A 120 -15.64 -7.25 -2.12
C LEU A 120 -15.06 -8.65 -1.89
N CYS A 121 -15.14 -9.17 -0.67
CA CYS A 121 -14.67 -10.53 -0.36
C CYS A 121 -15.48 -11.61 -1.09
N LYS A 122 -16.81 -11.47 -1.20
CA LYS A 122 -17.65 -12.36 -2.04
C LYS A 122 -17.29 -12.26 -3.52
N LEU A 123 -17.06 -11.04 -4.02
CA LEU A 123 -16.68 -10.79 -5.41
C LEU A 123 -15.36 -11.48 -5.74
N TYR A 124 -14.32 -11.29 -4.93
CA TYR A 124 -13.04 -11.96 -5.07
C TYR A 124 -13.19 -13.49 -5.17
N ARG A 125 -13.89 -14.12 -4.21
CA ARG A 125 -14.11 -15.58 -4.22
C ARG A 125 -14.84 -16.07 -5.45
N ARG A 126 -15.73 -15.25 -6.03
CA ARG A 126 -16.44 -15.59 -7.27
C ARG A 126 -15.51 -15.48 -8.47
N GLU A 127 -14.75 -14.40 -8.59
CA GLU A 127 -13.83 -14.20 -9.71
C GLU A 127 -12.69 -15.24 -9.71
N ILE A 128 -12.18 -15.65 -8.54
CA ILE A 128 -11.23 -16.77 -8.42
C ILE A 128 -11.84 -18.10 -8.88
N ARG A 129 -13.07 -18.41 -8.45
CA ARG A 129 -13.75 -19.64 -8.90
C ARG A 129 -13.93 -19.67 -10.41
N LYS A 130 -14.32 -18.54 -11.02
CA LYS A 130 -14.43 -18.42 -12.48
C LYS A 130 -13.09 -18.62 -13.18
N LEU A 131 -12.02 -18.03 -12.65
CA LEU A 131 -10.69 -18.19 -13.22
C LEU A 131 -10.23 -19.65 -13.19
N ARG A 132 -10.55 -20.40 -12.13
CA ARG A 132 -10.21 -21.83 -12.02
C ARG A 132 -11.04 -22.76 -12.92
N ILE A 133 -12.24 -22.34 -13.31
CA ILE A 133 -13.11 -23.14 -14.20
C ILE A 133 -12.75 -22.88 -15.68
N ASN A 134 -12.29 -21.67 -15.99
CA ASN A 134 -11.93 -21.24 -17.34
C ASN A 134 -10.44 -21.40 -17.67
N SER A 135 -9.68 -22.09 -16.82
CA SER A 135 -8.24 -22.35 -16.96
C SER A 135 -8.00 -23.84 -17.05
#